data_AF-A0A1H9XSV1-F1
#
_entry.id   AF-A0A1H9XSV1-F1
#
_cell.length_a   1.000
_cell.length_b   1.000
_cell.length_c   1.000
_cell.angle_alpha   90.00
_cell.angle_beta   90.00
_cell.angle_gamma   90.00
#
_symmetry.space_group_name_H-M   'P 1'
#
loop_
_entity.id
_entity.type
_entity.pdbx_description
1 polymer ?
#
loop_
_entity_poly.entity_id
_entity_poly.type
_entity_poly.pdbx_seq_one_letter_code
_entity_poly.pdbx_strand_id
1 'polypeptide(L)'
;MPPVAARWTAPVVGGTMTSVEGDFAAYLKRVQAHRSELRDSVAAVDDALATPVARRDQWLERVHAALAELSHDFREHIALTEGEGGLYEDVGRTAPRLTGQVRRLTDEHGLYAAHLDSLLARLDGDGPVGDLPTFREEVTTLMGQLVRHRQRGADVVFEAYEVDIGGSE
;
A
#
# COMPACT_ATOMS: atom_id res chain seq x y z
N MET A 1 24.05 -23.88 -9.98
CA MET A 1 23.00 -24.24 -9.01
C MET A 1 21.70 -23.71 -9.59
N PRO A 2 20.78 -24.54 -10.10
CA PRO A 2 19.48 -24.06 -10.55
C PRO A 2 18.63 -23.64 -9.34
N PRO A 3 17.74 -22.64 -9.47
CA PRO A 3 16.85 -22.25 -8.39
C PRO A 3 15.82 -23.36 -8.12
N VAL A 4 15.63 -23.68 -6.84
CA VAL A 4 14.55 -24.55 -6.38
C VAL A 4 13.26 -23.78 -6.58
N ALA A 5 12.43 -24.21 -7.54
CA ALA A 5 11.08 -23.71 -7.70
C ALA A 5 10.33 -23.87 -6.37
N ALA A 6 10.03 -22.74 -5.72
CA ALA A 6 9.16 -22.69 -4.56
C ALA A 6 7.79 -23.22 -4.99
N ARG A 7 7.52 -24.47 -4.61
CA ARG A 7 6.28 -25.17 -4.94
C ARG A 7 5.16 -24.57 -4.09
N TRP A 8 4.45 -23.59 -4.66
CA TRP A 8 3.22 -23.06 -4.10
C TRP A 8 2.26 -24.22 -3.82
N THR A 9 1.74 -24.29 -2.58
CA THR A 9 0.75 -25.30 -2.20
C THR A 9 -0.59 -24.60 -1.98
N ALA A 10 -1.50 -24.72 -2.93
CA ALA A 10 -2.88 -24.27 -2.76
C ALA A 10 -3.58 -25.09 -1.64
N PRO A 11 -4.65 -24.57 -1.00
CA PRO A 11 -5.61 -25.43 -0.31
C PRO A 11 -6.17 -26.41 -1.34
N VAL A 12 -5.95 -27.72 -1.15
CA VAL A 12 -6.31 -28.73 -2.13
C VAL A 12 -7.83 -28.91 -2.15
N VAL A 13 -8.46 -28.31 -3.16
CA VAL A 13 -9.74 -28.77 -3.74
C VAL A 13 -9.51 -29.01 -5.24
N GLY A 14 -9.00 -30.19 -5.59
CA GLY A 14 -9.17 -30.83 -6.90
C GLY A 14 -8.78 -30.07 -8.19
N GLY A 15 -7.69 -29.29 -8.23
CA GLY A 15 -7.22 -28.59 -9.44
C GLY A 15 -5.96 -29.21 -10.09
N THR A 16 -5.87 -29.18 -11.43
CA THR A 16 -4.68 -29.62 -12.20
C THR A 16 -3.51 -28.63 -12.05
N MET A 17 -2.25 -29.09 -12.18
CA MET A 17 -1.03 -28.29 -11.96
C MET A 17 -0.96 -27.00 -12.81
N THR A 18 -1.53 -27.02 -14.02
CA THR A 18 -1.65 -25.84 -14.90
C THR A 18 -2.67 -24.80 -14.40
N SER A 19 -3.71 -25.24 -13.70
CA SER A 19 -4.70 -24.34 -13.08
C SER A 19 -4.07 -23.57 -11.92
N VAL A 20 -3.20 -24.23 -11.15
CA VAL A 20 -2.49 -23.66 -10.00
C VAL A 20 -1.51 -22.55 -10.41
N GLU A 21 -0.77 -22.73 -11.51
CA GLU A 21 0.11 -21.67 -12.06
C GLU A 21 -0.69 -20.49 -12.65
N GLY A 22 -1.84 -20.75 -13.28
CA GLY A 22 -2.74 -19.72 -13.77
C GLY A 22 -3.34 -18.86 -12.66
N ASP A 23 -3.76 -19.49 -11.57
CA ASP A 23 -4.33 -18.80 -10.39
C ASP A 23 -3.29 -17.93 -9.68
N PHE A 24 -2.04 -18.40 -9.57
CA PHE A 24 -0.94 -17.63 -9.00
C PHE A 24 -0.55 -16.42 -9.87
N ALA A 25 -0.46 -16.59 -11.19
CA ALA A 25 -0.19 -15.47 -12.09
C ALA A 25 -1.30 -14.40 -12.06
N ALA A 26 -2.56 -14.82 -11.99
CA ALA A 26 -3.69 -13.90 -11.83
C ALA A 26 -3.65 -13.18 -10.48
N TYR A 27 -3.26 -13.87 -9.41
CA TYR A 27 -3.06 -13.29 -8.09
C TYR A 27 -1.95 -12.23 -8.08
N LEU A 28 -0.77 -12.53 -8.63
CA LEU A 28 0.33 -11.55 -8.70
C LEU A 28 -0.03 -10.33 -9.54
N LYS A 29 -0.81 -10.48 -10.63
CA LYS A 29 -1.32 -9.36 -11.41
C LYS A 29 -2.25 -8.45 -10.60
N ARG A 30 -3.12 -9.02 -9.76
CA ARG A 30 -3.96 -8.24 -8.84
C ARG A 30 -3.11 -7.46 -7.85
N VAL A 31 -2.09 -8.11 -7.27
CA VAL A 31 -1.13 -7.45 -6.37
C VAL A 31 -0.41 -6.31 -7.09
N GLN A 32 0.02 -6.50 -8.34
CA GLN A 32 0.70 -5.46 -9.13
C GLN A 32 -0.21 -4.26 -9.42
N ALA A 33 -1.44 -4.51 -9.88
CA ALA A 33 -2.42 -3.47 -10.16
C ALA A 33 -2.69 -2.62 -8.90
N HIS A 34 -2.97 -3.27 -7.78
CA HIS A 34 -3.21 -2.60 -6.50
C HIS A 34 -2.04 -1.72 -6.04
N ARG A 35 -0.81 -2.22 -6.25
CA ARG A 35 0.41 -1.47 -5.88
C ARG A 35 0.66 -0.27 -6.80
N SER A 36 0.16 -0.31 -8.04
CA SER A 36 0.12 0.85 -8.93
C SER A 36 -0.91 1.86 -8.45
N GLU A 37 -2.13 1.42 -8.15
CA GLU A 37 -3.20 2.30 -7.65
C GLU A 37 -2.76 3.07 -6.40
N LEU A 38 -2.19 2.37 -5.39
CA LEU A 38 -1.66 3.05 -4.20
C LEU A 38 -0.49 4.01 -4.52
N ARG A 39 0.32 3.74 -5.56
CA ARG A 39 1.38 4.67 -6.00
C ARG A 39 0.76 5.97 -6.49
N ASP A 40 -0.27 5.81 -7.32
CA ASP A 40 -0.86 6.89 -8.08
C ASP A 40 -1.64 7.82 -7.13
N SER A 41 -2.29 7.26 -6.10
CA SER A 41 -2.96 8.04 -5.05
C SER A 41 -2.00 8.77 -4.11
N VAL A 42 -0.83 8.18 -3.80
CA VAL A 42 0.24 8.92 -3.10
C VAL A 42 0.73 10.10 -3.94
N ALA A 43 0.94 9.89 -5.25
CA ALA A 43 1.35 10.96 -6.15
C ALA A 43 0.29 12.07 -6.26
N ALA A 44 -0.99 11.72 -6.28
CA ALA A 44 -2.09 12.68 -6.30
C ALA A 44 -2.11 13.60 -5.07
N VAL A 45 -1.76 13.07 -3.89
CA VAL A 45 -1.60 13.88 -2.67
C VAL A 45 -0.41 14.83 -2.80
N ASP A 46 0.75 14.35 -3.25
CA ASP A 46 1.93 15.19 -3.46
C ASP A 46 1.64 16.33 -4.47
N ASP A 47 0.94 16.03 -5.57
CA ASP A 47 0.51 17.01 -6.56
C ASP A 47 -0.43 18.06 -5.95
N ALA A 48 -1.39 17.64 -5.11
CA ALA A 48 -2.28 18.55 -4.41
C ALA A 48 -1.51 19.49 -3.46
N LEU A 49 -0.54 18.95 -2.70
CA LEU A 49 0.30 19.71 -1.78
C LEU A 49 1.22 20.71 -2.50
N ALA A 50 1.71 20.37 -3.70
CA ALA A 50 2.57 21.22 -4.50
C ALA A 50 1.88 22.49 -5.02
N THR A 51 0.53 22.52 -5.05
CA THR A 51 -0.21 23.69 -5.50
C THR A 51 -0.05 24.90 -4.56
N PRO A 52 -0.03 26.15 -5.07
CA PRO A 52 0.05 27.34 -4.23
C PRO A 52 -1.17 27.54 -3.32
N VAL A 53 -0.93 27.96 -2.07
CA VAL A 53 -1.98 28.23 -1.05
C VAL A 53 -2.73 29.56 -1.29
N ALA A 54 -2.78 30.05 -2.53
CA ALA A 54 -3.37 31.36 -2.84
C ALA A 54 -4.88 31.45 -2.56
N ARG A 55 -5.58 30.30 -2.58
CA ARG A 55 -6.99 30.16 -2.20
C ARG A 55 -7.11 29.01 -1.20
N ARG A 56 -7.07 29.36 0.09
CA ARG A 56 -7.08 28.40 1.21
C ARG A 56 -8.12 27.30 1.06
N ASP A 57 -9.38 27.65 0.87
CA ASP A 57 -10.48 26.66 0.87
C ASP A 57 -10.37 25.71 -0.32
N GLN A 58 -10.10 26.25 -1.51
CA GLN A 58 -9.83 25.46 -2.72
C GLN A 58 -8.58 24.57 -2.61
N TRP A 59 -7.58 24.98 -1.83
CA TRP A 59 -6.40 24.16 -1.56
C TRP A 59 -6.76 23.01 -0.61
N LEU A 60 -7.48 23.32 0.47
CA LEU A 60 -7.94 22.33 1.45
C LEU A 60 -8.88 21.30 0.82
N GLU A 61 -9.82 21.71 -0.02
CA GLU A 61 -10.72 20.80 -0.74
C GLU A 61 -9.96 19.80 -1.62
N ARG A 62 -8.93 20.25 -2.33
CA ARG A 62 -8.09 19.36 -3.16
C ARG A 62 -7.29 18.38 -2.33
N VAL A 63 -6.65 18.87 -1.26
CA VAL A 63 -5.88 18.01 -0.35
C VAL A 63 -6.79 17.00 0.34
N HIS A 64 -7.98 17.42 0.76
CA HIS A 64 -8.99 16.54 1.34
C HIS A 64 -9.41 15.44 0.35
N ALA A 65 -9.77 15.80 -0.88
CA ALA A 65 -10.18 14.82 -1.89
C ALA A 65 -9.08 13.78 -2.15
N ALA A 66 -7.84 14.21 -2.33
CA ALA A 66 -6.71 13.31 -2.55
C ALA A 66 -6.40 12.42 -1.32
N LEU A 67 -6.50 12.96 -0.10
CA LEU A 67 -6.33 12.17 1.13
C LEU A 67 -7.46 11.15 1.33
N ALA A 68 -8.69 11.49 0.94
CA ALA A 68 -9.83 10.57 1.05
C ALA A 68 -9.66 9.39 0.08
N GLU A 69 -9.23 9.65 -1.15
CA GLU A 69 -8.89 8.62 -2.14
C GLU A 69 -7.73 7.75 -1.66
N LEU A 70 -6.62 8.36 -1.22
CA LEU A 70 -5.50 7.61 -0.64
C LEU A 70 -5.93 6.76 0.57
N SER A 71 -6.78 7.28 1.45
CA SER A 71 -7.28 6.51 2.60
C SER A 71 -8.11 5.32 2.18
N HIS A 72 -8.89 5.43 1.09
CA HIS A 72 -9.65 4.31 0.55
C HIS A 72 -8.70 3.24 0.00
N ASP A 73 -7.80 3.62 -0.91
CA ASP A 73 -6.89 2.68 -1.58
C ASP A 73 -5.90 2.03 -0.61
N PHE A 74 -5.54 2.74 0.46
CA PHE A 74 -4.70 2.20 1.52
C PHE A 74 -5.43 1.13 2.35
N ARG A 75 -6.74 1.27 2.60
CA ARG A 75 -7.52 0.22 3.26
C ARG A 75 -7.69 -1.01 2.37
N GLU A 76 -7.89 -0.81 1.08
CA GLU A 76 -7.89 -1.91 0.12
C GLU A 76 -6.52 -2.60 0.04
N HIS A 77 -5.44 -1.84 0.13
CA HIS A 77 -4.08 -2.37 0.18
C HIS A 77 -3.86 -3.28 1.39
N ILE A 78 -4.33 -2.85 2.57
CA ILE A 78 -4.30 -3.65 3.80
C ILE A 78 -5.13 -4.92 3.61
N ALA A 79 -6.34 -4.82 3.08
CA ALA A 79 -7.21 -5.98 2.87
C ALA A 79 -6.58 -7.02 1.92
N LEU A 80 -5.92 -6.58 0.86
CA LEU A 80 -5.26 -7.46 -0.10
C LEU A 80 -3.97 -8.10 0.46
N THR A 81 -3.23 -7.39 1.30
CA THR A 81 -1.97 -7.89 1.86
C THR A 81 -2.17 -8.74 3.10
N GLU A 82 -3.14 -8.40 3.96
CA GLU A 82 -3.36 -8.99 5.29
C GLU A 82 -4.66 -9.79 5.43
N GLY A 83 -5.58 -9.68 4.47
CA GLY A 83 -6.82 -10.43 4.47
C GLY A 83 -6.60 -11.94 4.46
N GLU A 84 -7.67 -12.71 4.67
CA GLU A 84 -7.61 -14.17 4.60
C GLU A 84 -7.10 -14.64 3.23
N GLY A 85 -6.05 -15.46 3.23
CA GLY A 85 -5.36 -15.87 2.00
C GLY A 85 -4.57 -14.75 1.33
N GLY A 86 -4.32 -13.65 2.05
CA GLY A 86 -3.57 -12.50 1.59
C GLY A 86 -2.08 -12.77 1.45
N LEU A 87 -1.39 -11.79 0.86
CA LEU A 87 0.01 -11.91 0.48
C LEU A 87 0.94 -12.24 1.65
N TYR A 88 0.71 -11.61 2.79
CA TYR A 88 1.55 -11.76 3.97
C TYR A 88 1.33 -13.09 4.68
N GLU A 89 0.14 -13.67 4.61
CA GLU A 89 -0.12 -15.04 5.07
C GLU A 89 0.68 -16.05 4.21
N ASP A 90 0.64 -15.90 2.88
CA ASP A 90 1.37 -16.79 1.98
C ASP A 90 2.90 -16.65 2.14
N VAL A 91 3.40 -15.42 2.32
CA VAL A 91 4.82 -15.16 2.64
C VAL A 91 5.21 -15.81 3.96
N GLY A 92 4.38 -15.71 5.01
CA GLY A 92 4.65 -16.34 6.30
C GLY A 92 4.78 -17.87 6.20
N ARG A 93 4.00 -18.48 5.30
CA ARG A 93 4.02 -19.93 5.05
C ARG A 93 5.19 -20.38 4.17
N THR A 94 5.49 -19.64 3.11
CA THR A 94 6.46 -20.04 2.07
C THR A 94 7.87 -19.50 2.31
N ALA A 95 7.98 -18.36 3.01
CA ALA A 95 9.23 -17.69 3.34
C ALA A 95 9.27 -17.24 4.82
N PRO A 96 9.27 -18.17 5.81
CA PRO A 96 9.21 -17.83 7.24
C PRO A 96 10.30 -16.85 7.74
N ARG A 97 11.46 -16.84 7.07
CA ARG A 97 12.56 -15.88 7.31
C ARG A 97 12.14 -14.40 7.18
N LEU A 98 11.09 -14.11 6.42
CA LEU A 98 10.58 -12.75 6.17
C LEU A 98 9.50 -12.31 7.17
N THR A 99 9.07 -13.19 8.10
CA THR A 99 7.99 -12.90 9.06
C THR A 99 8.23 -11.62 9.87
N GLY A 100 9.50 -11.34 10.24
CA GLY A 100 9.84 -10.11 10.95
C GLY A 100 9.63 -8.84 10.13
N GLN A 101 9.92 -8.89 8.81
CA GLN A 101 9.69 -7.78 7.90
C GLN A 101 8.19 -7.58 7.65
N VAL A 102 7.45 -8.67 7.42
CA VAL A 102 5.99 -8.67 7.26
C VAL A 102 5.32 -8.04 8.48
N ARG A 103 5.66 -8.49 9.69
CA ARG A 103 5.10 -7.93 10.93
C ARG A 103 5.32 -6.41 11.01
N ARG A 104 6.52 -5.95 10.67
CA ARG A 104 6.82 -4.51 10.67
C ARG A 104 5.96 -3.75 9.65
N LEU A 105 5.72 -4.30 8.47
CA LEU A 105 4.86 -3.68 7.46
C LEU A 105 3.41 -3.60 7.97
N THR A 106 2.91 -4.65 8.61
CA THR A 106 1.57 -4.66 9.24
C THR A 106 1.44 -3.66 10.39
N ASP A 107 2.44 -3.56 11.26
CA ASP A 107 2.43 -2.54 12.32
C ASP A 107 2.38 -1.12 11.73
N GLU A 108 3.10 -0.89 10.63
CA GLU A 108 3.06 0.38 9.89
C GLU A 108 1.72 0.66 9.21
N HIS A 109 1.03 -0.36 8.69
CA HIS A 109 -0.32 -0.21 8.15
C HIS A 109 -1.28 0.40 9.17
N GLY A 110 -1.30 -0.13 10.39
CA GLY A 110 -2.15 0.40 11.46
C GLY A 110 -1.80 1.86 11.81
N LEU A 111 -0.51 2.19 11.86
CA LEU A 111 -0.04 3.55 12.14
C LEU A 111 -0.44 4.55 11.05
N TYR A 112 -0.22 4.21 9.77
CA TYR A 112 -0.52 5.11 8.66
C TYR A 112 -2.02 5.26 8.44
N ALA A 113 -2.81 4.19 8.60
CA ALA A 113 -4.26 4.26 8.51
C ALA A 113 -4.83 5.21 9.57
N ALA A 114 -4.37 5.08 10.83
CA ALA A 114 -4.77 5.99 11.90
C ALA A 114 -4.32 7.45 11.65
N HIS A 115 -3.15 7.66 11.04
CA HIS A 115 -2.69 9.01 10.70
C HIS A 115 -3.55 9.62 9.58
N LEU A 116 -3.88 8.86 8.53
CA LEU A 116 -4.79 9.30 7.47
C LEU A 116 -6.17 9.65 8.04
N ASP A 117 -6.74 8.79 8.90
CA ASP A 117 -8.03 9.05 9.55
C ASP A 117 -8.00 10.33 10.40
N SER A 118 -6.90 10.58 11.12
CA SER A 118 -6.70 11.80 11.92
C SER A 118 -6.60 13.06 11.04
N LEU A 119 -5.91 12.98 9.90
CA LEU A 119 -5.82 14.08 8.94
C LEU A 119 -7.19 14.39 8.33
N LEU A 120 -7.95 13.37 7.93
CA LEU A 120 -9.31 13.54 7.40
C LEU A 120 -10.26 14.14 8.44
N ALA A 121 -10.26 13.62 9.67
CA ALA A 121 -11.08 14.17 10.75
C ALA A 121 -10.78 15.66 11.06
N ARG A 122 -9.52 16.09 10.89
CA ARG A 122 -9.14 17.50 11.03
C ARG A 122 -9.65 18.38 9.90
N LEU A 123 -9.76 17.83 8.69
CA LEU A 123 -10.28 18.54 7.51
C LEU A 123 -11.82 18.59 7.50
N ASP A 124 -12.46 17.55 8.00
CA ASP A 124 -13.93 17.44 8.12
C ASP A 124 -14.51 18.26 9.28
N GLY A 125 -13.68 18.61 10.27
CA GLY A 125 -14.11 19.36 11.45
C GLY A 125 -14.40 20.84 11.16
N ASP A 126 -15.31 21.43 11.92
CA ASP A 126 -15.67 22.86 11.85
C ASP A 126 -14.56 23.81 12.35
N GLY A 127 -13.46 23.25 12.89
CA GLY A 127 -12.33 24.01 13.42
C GLY A 127 -11.35 24.45 12.33
N PRO A 128 -10.54 25.49 12.57
CA PRO A 128 -9.49 25.85 11.63
C PRO A 128 -8.46 24.70 11.53
N VAL A 129 -8.28 24.16 10.32
CA VAL A 129 -7.03 23.47 9.96
C VAL A 129 -5.90 24.43 10.32
N GLY A 130 -4.98 24.05 11.20
CA GLY A 130 -4.04 24.96 11.86
C GLY A 130 -3.10 25.72 10.91
N ASP A 131 -1.83 25.83 11.28
CA ASP A 131 -0.84 26.45 10.38
C ASP A 131 -0.69 25.62 9.09
N LEU A 132 -1.01 26.19 7.93
CA LEU A 132 -1.04 25.47 6.65
C LEU A 132 0.33 24.96 6.20
N PRO A 133 1.44 25.73 6.35
CA PRO A 133 2.79 25.20 6.16
C PRO A 133 3.10 23.97 7.04
N THR A 134 2.75 24.02 8.33
CA THR A 134 2.95 22.88 9.24
C THR A 134 2.10 21.67 8.82
N PHE A 135 0.83 21.89 8.46
CA PHE A 135 -0.03 20.82 7.95
C PHE A 135 0.52 20.20 6.66
N ARG A 136 1.00 21.03 5.73
CA ARG A 136 1.64 20.56 4.50
C ARG A 136 2.85 19.67 4.81
N GLU A 137 3.75 20.12 5.69
CA GLU A 137 4.94 19.36 6.06
C GLU A 137 4.59 18.01 6.70
N GLU A 138 3.56 17.99 7.54
CA GLU A 138 3.04 16.76 8.15
C GLU A 138 2.58 15.75 7.09
N VAL A 139 1.76 16.20 6.11
CA VAL A 139 1.26 15.31 5.05
C VAL A 139 2.39 14.87 4.12
N THR A 140 3.31 15.77 3.75
CA THR A 140 4.50 15.43 2.94
C THR A 140 5.39 14.38 3.63
N THR A 141 5.54 14.49 4.96
CA THR A 141 6.28 13.50 5.74
C THR A 141 5.62 12.12 5.66
N LEU A 142 4.30 12.06 5.77
CA LEU A 142 3.53 10.82 5.63
C LEU A 142 3.66 10.22 4.22
N MET A 143 3.61 11.03 3.15
CA MET A 143 3.80 10.53 1.78
C MET A 143 5.17 9.87 1.61
N GLY A 144 6.23 10.50 2.13
CA GLY A 144 7.56 9.90 2.12
C GLY A 144 7.66 8.59 2.92
N GLN A 145 6.90 8.45 4.01
CA GLN A 145 6.82 7.20 4.77
C GLN A 145 6.10 6.10 3.98
N LEU A 146 4.98 6.42 3.32
CA LEU A 146 4.23 5.49 2.46
C LEU A 146 5.06 5.02 1.26
N VAL A 147 5.83 5.90 0.62
CA VAL A 147 6.76 5.51 -0.46
C VAL A 147 7.78 4.49 0.06
N ARG A 148 8.44 4.76 1.19
CA ARG A 148 9.41 3.81 1.79
C ARG A 148 8.76 2.51 2.24
N HIS A 149 7.53 2.56 2.72
CA HIS A 149 6.76 1.37 3.07
C HIS A 149 6.49 0.49 1.84
N ARG A 150 6.02 1.09 0.74
CA ARG A 150 5.79 0.37 -0.52
C ARG A 150 7.05 -0.26 -1.09
N GLN A 151 8.19 0.43 -1.01
CA GLN A 151 9.50 -0.10 -1.41
C GLN A 151 9.86 -1.36 -0.61
N ARG A 152 9.78 -1.30 0.72
CA ARG A 152 10.04 -2.47 1.58
C ARG A 152 9.05 -3.61 1.34
N GLY A 153 7.80 -3.30 1.02
CA GLY A 153 6.83 -4.29 0.58
C GLY A 153 7.19 -4.94 -0.76
N ALA A 154 7.84 -4.21 -1.68
CA ALA A 154 8.36 -4.76 -2.93
C ALA A 154 9.51 -5.73 -2.66
N ASP A 155 10.42 -5.35 -1.76
CA ASP A 155 11.57 -6.18 -1.37
C ASP A 155 11.10 -7.52 -0.80
N VAL A 156 10.10 -7.52 0.11
CA VAL A 156 9.52 -8.75 0.67
C VAL A 156 8.96 -9.66 -0.42
N VAL A 157 8.24 -9.09 -1.39
CA VAL A 157 7.66 -9.84 -2.50
C VAL A 157 8.74 -10.45 -3.38
N PHE A 158 9.75 -9.65 -3.73
CA PHE A 158 10.87 -10.12 -4.53
C PHE A 158 11.64 -11.23 -3.80
N GLU A 159 11.94 -11.06 -2.51
CA GLU A 159 12.62 -12.06 -1.70
C GLU A 159 11.81 -13.36 -1.48
N ALA A 160 10.48 -13.27 -1.51
CA ALA A 160 9.59 -14.42 -1.35
C ALA A 160 9.40 -15.24 -2.65
N TYR A 161 9.27 -14.55 -3.79
CA TYR A 161 8.85 -15.17 -5.05
C TYR A 161 9.86 -15.09 -6.20
N GLU A 162 10.99 -14.39 -6.01
CA GLU A 162 11.96 -14.05 -7.09
C GLU A 162 11.32 -13.26 -8.25
N VAL A 163 10.20 -12.58 -8.00
CA VAL A 163 9.45 -11.79 -8.99
C VAL A 163 9.55 -10.31 -8.64
N ASP A 164 9.91 -9.48 -9.62
CA ASP A 164 9.76 -8.04 -9.53
C ASP A 164 8.30 -7.65 -9.79
N ILE A 165 7.63 -7.11 -8.77
CA ILE A 165 6.27 -6.57 -8.85
C ILE A 165 6.30 -5.02 -8.84
N GLY A 166 7.41 -4.44 -9.29
CA GLY A 166 7.48 -3.03 -9.67
C GLY A 166 6.39 -2.71 -10.70
N GLY A 167 5.63 -1.64 -10.44
CA GLY A 167 4.60 -1.16 -11.35
C GLY A 167 5.22 -0.89 -12.72
N SER A 168 4.62 -1.46 -13.76
CA SER A 168 5.01 -1.23 -15.16
C SER A 168 5.10 0.28 -15.45
N GLU A 169 6.08 0.63 -16.30
CA GLU A 169 6.45 2.00 -16.67
C GLU A 169 5.27 2.89 -17.11
#